data_AF-A0A7Y2B4F8-F1
#
_entry.id   AF-A0A7Y2B4F8-F1
#
_cell.length_a   1.000
_cell.length_b   1.000
_cell.length_c   1.000
_cell.angle_alpha   90.00
_cell.angle_beta   90.00
_cell.angle_gamma   90.00
#
_symmetry.space_group_name_H-M   'P 1'
#
loop_
_entity.id
_entity.type
_entity.pdbx_description
1 polymer ?
#
loop_
_entity_poly.entity_id
_entity_poly.type
_entity_poly.pdbx_seq_one_letter_code
_entity_poly.pdbx_strand_id
1 'polypeptide(L)'
;MIPEMASPAHQAMLRRFSLYGFLKNQRYFEPFFMLILLEKGLSFTAIGFLIGFREVCINLMEVPSGAMADRTGRRRTMMLSFLSYIASFALFGIFDSLAALYAAMLLFAIGEAFRTGTHKAMIFDYLAAHDLSSLKTRVYGVTRSWSKNGSALSVVLSTALLF
;
A
#
# COMPACT_ATOMS: atom_id res chain seq x y z
N MET A 1 -14.15 11.00 -17.99
CA MET A 1 -15.38 10.43 -17.39
C MET A 1 -15.69 9.14 -18.14
N ILE A 2 -16.00 8.03 -17.48
CA ILE A 2 -16.37 6.75 -18.13
C ILE A 2 -17.88 6.82 -18.39
N PRO A 3 -18.34 7.05 -19.64
CA PRO A 3 -19.76 7.29 -19.93
C PRO A 3 -20.67 6.14 -19.49
N GLU A 4 -20.16 4.91 -19.52
CA GLU A 4 -20.86 3.68 -19.16
C GLU A 4 -21.10 3.56 -17.64
N MET A 5 -20.46 4.41 -16.82
CA MET A 5 -20.68 4.54 -15.37
C MET A 5 -21.46 5.82 -15.03
N ALA A 6 -22.49 6.15 -15.82
CA ALA A 6 -23.24 7.40 -15.69
C ALA A 6 -24.00 7.54 -14.36
N SER A 7 -24.41 6.44 -13.72
CA SER A 7 -25.21 6.49 -12.49
C SER A 7 -24.45 7.22 -11.35
N PRO A 8 -25.12 8.05 -10.53
CA PRO A 8 -24.48 8.76 -9.43
C PRO A 8 -23.74 7.82 -8.47
N ALA A 9 -24.29 6.64 -8.22
CA ALA A 9 -23.67 5.63 -7.36
C ALA A 9 -22.35 5.09 -7.94
N HIS A 10 -22.31 4.77 -9.24
CA HIS A 10 -21.11 4.28 -9.91
C HIS A 10 -20.01 5.35 -9.95
N GLN A 11 -20.38 6.61 -10.19
CA GLN A 11 -19.45 7.73 -10.15
C GLN A 11 -18.87 7.95 -8.75
N ALA A 12 -19.71 7.89 -7.70
CA ALA A 12 -19.26 8.01 -6.33
C ALA A 12 -18.27 6.90 -5.95
N MET A 13 -18.53 5.66 -6.37
CA MET A 13 -17.62 4.54 -6.11
C MET A 13 -16.30 4.67 -6.86
N LEU A 14 -16.34 5.05 -8.14
CA LEU A 14 -15.13 5.32 -8.93
C LEU A 14 -14.26 6.41 -8.30
N ARG A 15 -14.88 7.48 -7.78
CA ARG A 15 -14.19 8.52 -7.00
C ARG A 15 -13.54 7.95 -5.75
N ARG A 16 -14.23 7.08 -4.98
CA ARG A 16 -13.65 6.44 -3.79
C ARG A 16 -12.44 5.57 -4.12
N PHE A 17 -12.51 4.75 -5.17
CA PHE A 17 -11.36 3.95 -5.62
C PHE A 17 -10.19 4.82 -6.11
N SER A 18 -10.49 5.91 -6.82
CA SER A 18 -9.48 6.83 -7.32
C SER A 18 -8.81 7.60 -6.19
N LEU A 19 -9.60 8.10 -5.23
CA LEU A 19 -9.11 8.80 -4.05
C LEU A 19 -8.27 7.89 -3.16
N TYR A 20 -8.74 6.66 -2.90
CA TYR A 20 -7.92 5.66 -2.20
C TYR A 20 -6.63 5.36 -2.97
N GLY A 21 -6.72 5.21 -4.29
CA GLY A 21 -5.58 5.02 -5.18
C GLY A 21 -4.53 6.13 -5.04
N PHE A 22 -4.97 7.38 -4.94
CA PHE A 22 -4.11 8.54 -4.75
C PHE A 22 -3.52 8.62 -3.32
N LEU A 23 -4.36 8.52 -2.30
CA LEU A 23 -3.98 8.69 -0.90
C LEU A 23 -3.04 7.57 -0.42
N LYS A 24 -3.26 6.32 -0.82
CA LYS A 24 -2.41 5.19 -0.42
C LYS A 24 -0.98 5.27 -0.94
N ASN A 25 -0.73 6.13 -1.93
CA ASN A 25 0.55 6.31 -2.59
C ASN A 25 1.30 7.56 -2.10
N GLN A 26 0.79 8.22 -1.06
CA GLN A 26 1.51 9.26 -0.31
C GLN A 26 2.57 8.63 0.59
N ARG A 27 3.62 8.11 -0.02
CA ARG A 27 4.71 7.37 0.64
C ARG A 27 5.88 8.29 0.95
N TYR A 28 5.63 9.28 1.80
CA TYR A 28 6.61 10.33 2.05
C TYR A 28 7.93 9.82 2.65
N PHE A 29 7.90 8.69 3.33
CA PHE A 29 9.06 8.08 3.99
C PHE A 29 10.06 7.45 3.01
N GLU A 30 9.64 7.02 1.81
CA GLU A 30 10.47 6.23 0.90
C GLU A 30 11.82 6.89 0.58
N PRO A 31 11.90 8.21 0.26
CA PRO A 31 13.17 8.86 -0.04
C PRO A 31 14.13 8.94 1.16
N PHE A 32 13.60 9.00 2.38
CA PHE A 32 14.39 9.20 3.60
C PHE A 32 14.73 7.91 4.33
N PHE A 33 14.04 6.82 4.00
CA PHE A 33 14.12 5.60 4.77
C PHE A 33 15.55 5.03 4.86
N MET A 34 16.31 5.12 3.76
CA MET A 34 17.73 4.74 3.78
C MET A 34 18.56 5.64 4.70
N LEU A 35 18.32 6.96 4.69
CA LEU A 35 19.04 7.91 5.54
C LEU A 35 18.76 7.64 7.02
N ILE A 36 17.51 7.37 7.39
CA ILE A 36 17.12 7.03 8.77
C ILE A 36 17.83 5.76 9.24
N LEU A 37 17.95 4.73 8.39
CA LEU A 37 18.66 3.50 8.76
C LEU A 37 20.18 3.73 8.90
N LEU A 38 20.76 4.58 8.05
CA LEU A 38 22.16 4.98 8.18
C LEU A 38 22.42 5.80 9.46
N GLU A 39 21.51 6.70 9.82
CA GLU A 39 21.56 7.49 11.05
C GLU A 39 21.48 6.61 12.31
N LYS A 40 20.70 5.52 12.24
CA LYS A 40 20.68 4.46 13.27
C LYS A 40 21.96 3.61 13.33
N GLY A 41 22.99 3.93 12.53
CA GLY A 41 24.30 3.29 12.56
C GLY A 41 24.41 1.99 11.78
N LEU A 42 23.43 1.66 10.92
CA LEU A 42 23.49 0.44 10.12
C LEU A 42 24.46 0.59 8.95
N SER A 43 25.20 -0.49 8.65
CA SER A 43 25.98 -0.60 7.42
C SER A 43 25.07 -0.86 6.21
N PHE A 44 25.54 -0.53 5.00
CA PHE A 44 24.81 -0.86 3.77
C PHE A 44 24.48 -2.35 3.65
N THR A 45 25.35 -3.23 4.11
CA THR A 45 25.11 -4.68 4.13
C THR A 45 23.95 -5.05 5.05
N ALA A 46 23.89 -4.47 6.26
CA ALA A 46 22.80 -4.71 7.20
C ALA A 46 21.46 -4.19 6.66
N ILE A 47 21.47 -3.02 6.01
CA ILE A 47 20.30 -2.46 5.33
C ILE A 47 19.83 -3.39 4.20
N GLY A 48 20.77 -3.93 3.41
CA GLY A 48 20.49 -4.91 2.36
C GLY A 48 19.78 -6.15 2.89
N PHE A 49 20.25 -6.72 4.01
CA PHE A 49 19.59 -7.86 4.65
C PHE A 49 18.20 -7.52 5.20
N LEU A 50 18.02 -6.35 5.80
CA LEU A 50 16.71 -5.89 6.28
C LEU A 50 15.69 -5.75 5.13
N ILE A 51 16.10 -5.14 4.02
CA ILE A 51 15.25 -5.01 2.82
C ILE A 51 14.96 -6.38 2.22
N GLY A 52 15.98 -7.24 2.08
CA GLY A 52 15.81 -8.60 1.58
C GLY A 52 14.83 -9.42 2.43
N PHE A 53 14.96 -9.35 3.76
CA PHE A 53 14.03 -9.97 4.69
C PHE A 53 12.60 -9.46 4.50
N ARG A 54 12.40 -8.13 4.39
CA ARG A 54 11.09 -7.53 4.12
C ARG A 54 10.47 -8.10 2.85
N GLU A 55 11.23 -8.18 1.75
CA GLU A 55 10.72 -8.68 0.46
C GLU A 55 10.37 -10.18 0.54
N VAL A 56 11.17 -10.99 1.22
CA VAL A 56 10.84 -12.40 1.48
C VAL A 56 9.53 -12.52 2.27
N CYS A 57 9.39 -11.75 3.35
CA CYS A 57 8.17 -11.73 4.16
C CYS A 57 6.94 -11.29 3.35
N ILE A 58 7.06 -10.28 2.48
CA ILE A 58 5.95 -9.83 1.61
C ILE A 58 5.49 -11.01 0.75
N ASN A 59 6.41 -11.65 0.04
CA ASN A 59 6.09 -12.78 -0.85
C ASN A 59 5.43 -13.94 -0.09
N LEU A 60 5.96 -14.29 1.09
CA LEU A 60 5.37 -15.34 1.93
C LEU A 60 3.97 -14.97 2.42
N MET A 61 3.70 -13.68 2.67
CA MET A 61 2.43 -13.20 3.17
C MET A 61 1.39 -12.95 2.08
N GLU A 62 1.74 -12.91 0.79
CA GLU A 62 0.77 -12.67 -0.30
C GLU A 62 -0.33 -13.75 -0.38
N VAL A 63 0.04 -15.03 -0.23
CA VAL A 63 -0.94 -16.13 -0.29
C VAL A 63 -1.85 -16.13 0.95
N PRO A 64 -1.34 -16.06 2.20
CA PRO A 64 -2.17 -15.91 3.38
C PRO A 64 -3.05 -14.67 3.36
N SER A 65 -2.55 -13.53 2.86
CA SER A 65 -3.31 -12.28 2.84
C SER A 65 -4.51 -12.37 1.90
N GLY A 66 -4.34 -13.01 0.73
CA GLY A 66 -5.43 -13.29 -0.19
C GLY A 66 -6.51 -14.16 0.45
N ALA A 67 -6.11 -15.31 1.01
CA ALA A 67 -7.05 -16.22 1.68
C ALA A 67 -7.80 -15.55 2.84
N MET A 68 -7.12 -14.69 3.62
CA MET A 68 -7.75 -13.95 4.70
C MET A 68 -8.71 -12.86 4.19
N ALA A 69 -8.38 -12.20 3.08
CA ALA A 69 -9.25 -11.22 2.43
C ALA A 69 -10.56 -11.83 1.95
N ASP A 70 -10.49 -13.02 1.39
CA ASP A 70 -11.66 -13.72 0.87
C ASP A 70 -12.55 -14.27 2.00
N ARG A 71 -11.95 -14.71 3.13
CA ARG A 71 -12.70 -15.24 4.28
C ARG A 71 -13.28 -14.19 5.22
N THR A 72 -12.48 -13.18 5.60
CA THR A 72 -12.87 -12.20 6.64
C THR A 72 -13.47 -10.92 6.06
N GLY A 73 -13.43 -10.79 4.73
CA GLY A 73 -13.89 -9.63 3.99
C GLY A 73 -12.80 -8.57 3.81
N ARG A 74 -12.73 -8.05 2.59
CA ARG A 74 -11.69 -7.11 2.13
C ARG A 74 -11.54 -5.85 3.01
N ARG A 75 -12.63 -5.35 3.59
CA ARG A 75 -12.59 -4.16 4.45
C ARG A 75 -11.80 -4.41 5.74
N ARG A 76 -11.97 -5.58 6.38
CA ARG A 76 -11.28 -5.92 7.63
C ARG A 76 -9.79 -6.17 7.38
N THR A 77 -9.47 -6.88 6.31
CA THR A 77 -8.09 -7.06 5.82
C THR A 77 -7.38 -5.75 5.57
N MET A 78 -8.07 -4.77 4.98
CA MET A 78 -7.50 -3.43 4.76
C MET A 78 -7.27 -2.67 6.06
N MET A 79 -8.13 -2.80 7.07
CA MET A 79 -7.90 -2.20 8.39
C MET A 79 -6.67 -2.83 9.09
N LEU A 80 -6.54 -4.16 9.02
CA LEU A 80 -5.38 -4.86 9.58
C LEU A 80 -4.08 -4.39 8.93
N SER A 81 -4.08 -4.24 7.60
CA SER A 81 -2.94 -3.69 6.86
C SER A 81 -2.50 -2.32 7.42
N PHE A 82 -3.43 -1.40 7.63
CA PHE A 82 -3.11 -0.07 8.17
C PHE A 82 -2.61 -0.12 9.61
N LEU A 83 -3.19 -0.98 10.46
CA LEU A 83 -2.69 -1.18 11.83
C LEU A 83 -1.26 -1.74 11.83
N SER A 84 -0.95 -2.69 10.94
CA SER A 84 0.39 -3.24 10.80
C SER A 84 1.41 -2.17 10.34
N TYR A 85 1.05 -1.26 9.43
CA TYR A 85 1.92 -0.14 9.10
C TYR A 85 2.15 0.79 10.28
N ILE A 86 1.09 1.18 11.01
CA ILE A 86 1.22 2.07 12.17
C ILE A 86 2.17 1.46 13.19
N ALA A 87 2.01 0.18 13.50
CA ALA A 87 2.89 -0.54 14.43
C ALA A 87 4.33 -0.62 13.90
N SER A 88 4.52 -0.87 12.60
CA SER A 88 5.83 -0.88 11.95
C SER A 88 6.54 0.48 12.07
N PHE A 89 5.87 1.57 11.70
CA PHE A 89 6.44 2.92 11.80
C PHE A 89 6.69 3.36 13.25
N ALA A 90 5.83 2.95 14.19
CA ALA A 90 6.08 3.18 15.61
C ALA A 90 7.37 2.48 16.07
N LEU A 91 7.60 1.22 15.66
CA LEU A 91 8.84 0.52 15.98
C LEU A 91 10.07 1.18 15.34
N PHE A 92 9.98 1.60 14.08
CA PHE A 92 11.06 2.35 13.42
C PHE A 92 11.39 3.66 14.14
N GLY A 93 10.38 4.37 14.66
CA GLY A 93 10.56 5.65 15.35
C GLY A 93 11.08 5.52 16.78
N ILE A 94 10.71 4.46 17.51
CA ILE A 94 11.00 4.33 18.95
C ILE A 94 12.30 3.56 19.21
N PHE A 95 12.65 2.59 18.36
CA PHE A 95 13.75 1.66 18.64
C PHE A 95 14.86 1.71 17.58
N ASP A 96 16.10 1.52 18.03
CA ASP A 96 17.29 1.44 17.17
C ASP A 96 17.89 0.03 17.09
N SER A 97 17.43 -0.89 17.95
CA SER A 97 17.98 -2.25 17.99
C SER A 97 17.66 -3.00 16.71
N LEU A 98 18.65 -3.72 16.19
CA LEU A 98 18.52 -4.46 14.92
C LEU A 98 17.31 -5.43 14.95
N ALA A 99 17.07 -6.09 16.08
CA ALA A 99 15.91 -6.96 16.27
C ALA A 99 14.57 -6.22 16.13
N ALA A 100 14.46 -5.01 16.70
CA ALA A 100 13.26 -4.18 16.56
C ALA A 100 13.06 -3.73 15.11
N LEU A 101 14.13 -3.45 14.37
CA LEU A 101 14.06 -3.11 12.95
C LEU A 101 13.58 -4.29 12.09
N TYR A 102 14.02 -5.52 12.38
CA TYR A 102 13.48 -6.72 11.72
C TYR A 102 12.00 -6.95 12.05
N ALA A 103 11.59 -6.73 13.30
CA ALA A 103 10.18 -6.80 13.68
C ALA A 103 9.34 -5.72 12.97
N ALA A 104 9.88 -4.50 12.85
CA ALA A 104 9.27 -3.42 12.09
C ALA A 104 9.12 -3.79 10.61
N MET A 105 10.15 -4.40 10.01
CA MET A 105 10.10 -4.90 8.62
C MET A 105 9.05 -6.00 8.43
N LEU A 106 8.92 -6.92 9.38
CA LEU A 106 7.89 -7.97 9.33
C LEU A 106 6.48 -7.37 9.36
N LEU A 107 6.23 -6.44 10.28
CA LEU A 107 4.95 -5.73 10.36
C LEU A 107 4.67 -4.93 9.10
N PHE A 108 5.70 -4.28 8.53
CA PHE A 108 5.57 -3.59 7.24
C PHE A 108 5.19 -4.56 6.14
N ALA A 109 5.85 -5.72 6.08
CA ALA A 109 5.61 -6.74 5.06
C ALA A 109 4.18 -7.29 5.13
N ILE A 110 3.67 -7.55 6.34
CA ILE A 110 2.26 -7.90 6.56
C ILE A 110 1.35 -6.76 6.07
N GLY A 111 1.65 -5.52 6.44
CA GLY A 111 0.94 -4.34 5.95
C GLY A 111 0.87 -4.28 4.42
N GLU A 112 1.98 -4.49 3.73
CA GLU A 112 2.06 -4.48 2.26
C GLU A 112 1.29 -5.63 1.63
N ALA A 113 1.53 -6.87 2.04
CA ALA A 113 0.87 -8.04 1.48
C ALA A 113 -0.67 -7.95 1.58
N PHE A 114 -1.18 -7.38 2.67
CA PHE A 114 -2.63 -7.21 2.88
C PHE A 114 -3.21 -6.03 2.09
N ARG A 115 -2.38 -5.07 1.68
CA ARG A 115 -2.80 -3.89 0.93
C ARG A 115 -2.80 -4.11 -0.58
N THR A 116 -1.77 -4.76 -1.13
CA THR A 116 -1.49 -4.83 -2.57
C THR A 116 -2.57 -5.58 -3.35
N GLY A 117 -3.06 -6.71 -2.82
CA GLY A 117 -4.11 -7.52 -3.45
C GLY A 117 -5.53 -6.95 -3.31
N THR A 118 -5.81 -6.30 -2.17
CA THR A 118 -7.18 -5.96 -1.77
C THR A 118 -7.82 -4.90 -2.66
N HIS A 119 -7.09 -3.86 -3.06
CA HIS A 119 -7.68 -2.74 -3.81
C HIS A 119 -8.14 -3.12 -5.22
N LYS A 120 -7.28 -3.83 -5.98
CA LYS A 120 -7.62 -4.26 -7.34
C LYS A 120 -8.81 -5.20 -7.32
N ALA A 121 -8.84 -6.10 -6.35
CA ALA A 121 -9.90 -7.06 -6.23
C ALA A 121 -11.23 -6.43 -5.76
N MET A 122 -11.22 -5.43 -4.86
CA MET A 122 -12.42 -4.62 -4.55
C MET A 122 -13.03 -3.96 -5.80
N ILE A 123 -12.20 -3.43 -6.70
CA ILE A 123 -12.66 -2.85 -7.97
C ILE A 123 -13.31 -3.94 -8.83
N PHE A 124 -12.67 -5.10 -8.97
CA PHE A 124 -13.15 -6.17 -9.84
C PHE A 124 -14.43 -6.81 -9.32
N ASP A 125 -14.53 -7.02 -8.01
CA ASP A 125 -15.73 -7.56 -7.35
C ASP A 125 -16.91 -6.59 -7.51
N TYR A 126 -16.67 -5.28 -7.34
CA TYR A 126 -17.70 -4.26 -7.54
C TYR A 126 -18.23 -4.27 -8.98
N LEU A 127 -17.34 -4.32 -9.98
CA LEU A 127 -17.73 -4.35 -11.38
C LEU A 127 -18.47 -5.64 -11.74
N ALA A 128 -18.06 -6.77 -11.17
CA ALA A 128 -18.75 -8.04 -11.37
C ALA A 128 -20.17 -8.03 -10.80
N ALA A 129 -20.36 -7.46 -9.60
CA ALA A 129 -21.66 -7.37 -8.94
C ALA A 129 -22.67 -6.43 -9.62
N HIS A 130 -22.24 -5.62 -10.59
CA HIS A 130 -23.08 -4.64 -11.31
C HIS A 130 -23.07 -4.87 -12.83
N ASP A 131 -22.65 -6.05 -13.30
CA ASP A 131 -22.58 -6.40 -14.73
C ASP A 131 -21.66 -5.49 -15.59
N LEU A 132 -20.69 -4.83 -14.95
CA LEU A 132 -19.72 -3.91 -15.57
C LEU A 132 -18.35 -4.57 -15.81
N SER A 133 -18.28 -5.91 -15.86
CA SER A 133 -17.02 -6.65 -15.98
C SER A 133 -16.22 -6.31 -17.25
N SER A 134 -16.88 -5.88 -18.34
CA SER A 134 -16.22 -5.41 -19.57
C SER A 134 -15.36 -4.15 -19.35
N LEU A 135 -15.65 -3.37 -18.31
CA LEU A 135 -14.97 -2.12 -18.01
C LEU A 135 -13.73 -2.28 -17.11
N LYS A 136 -13.39 -3.51 -16.68
CA LYS A 136 -12.29 -3.79 -15.72
C LYS A 136 -10.99 -3.08 -16.11
N THR A 137 -10.57 -3.20 -17.37
CA THR A 137 -9.33 -2.57 -17.87
C THR A 137 -9.40 -1.04 -17.80
N ARG A 138 -10.53 -0.45 -18.22
CA ARG A 138 -10.72 1.00 -18.26
C ARG A 138 -10.79 1.61 -16.86
N VAL A 139 -11.58 1.02 -15.97
CA VAL A 139 -11.72 1.46 -14.57
C VAL A 139 -10.41 1.29 -13.80
N TYR A 140 -9.74 0.15 -13.97
CA TYR A 140 -8.42 -0.07 -13.36
C TYR A 140 -7.39 0.91 -13.90
N GLY A 141 -7.39 1.20 -15.20
CA GLY A 141 -6.53 2.22 -15.81
C GLY A 141 -6.71 3.60 -15.18
N VAL A 142 -7.95 4.08 -15.07
CA VAL A 142 -8.26 5.37 -14.43
C VAL A 142 -7.78 5.41 -12.98
N THR A 143 -8.14 4.41 -12.17
CA THR A 143 -7.73 4.35 -10.75
C THR A 143 -6.22 4.24 -10.59
N ARG A 144 -5.53 3.54 -11.51
CA ARG A 144 -4.07 3.43 -11.53
C ARG A 144 -3.39 4.75 -11.89
N SER A 145 -3.96 5.55 -12.80
CA SER A 145 -3.47 6.89 -13.11
C SER A 145 -3.52 7.80 -11.88
N TRP A 146 -4.60 7.76 -11.10
CA TRP A 146 -4.69 8.49 -9.83
C TRP A 146 -3.62 8.05 -8.82
N SER A 147 -3.32 6.75 -8.74
CA SER A 147 -2.19 6.27 -7.93
C SER A 147 -0.84 6.83 -8.39
N LYS A 148 -0.61 6.93 -9.70
CA LYS A 148 0.64 7.50 -10.24
C LYS A 148 0.76 8.99 -9.96
N ASN A 149 -0.34 9.75 -10.08
CA ASN A 149 -0.37 11.16 -9.68
C ASN A 149 -0.08 11.32 -8.18
N GLY A 150 -0.62 10.44 -7.34
CA GLY A 150 -0.34 10.43 -5.91
C GLY A 150 1.15 10.24 -5.62
N SER A 151 1.79 9.27 -6.27
CA SER A 151 3.23 9.05 -6.15
C SER A 151 4.05 10.24 -6.63
N ALA A 152 3.69 10.85 -7.76
CA ALA A 152 4.38 12.03 -8.27
C ALA A 152 4.33 13.20 -7.28
N LEU A 153 3.15 13.49 -6.73
CA LEU A 153 2.99 14.53 -5.71
C LEU A 153 3.78 14.19 -4.43
N SER A 154 3.73 12.93 -4.00
CA SER A 154 4.46 12.46 -2.82
C SER A 154 5.95 12.73 -2.93
N VAL A 155 6.56 12.45 -4.10
CA VAL A 155 7.98 12.68 -4.33
C VAL A 155 8.31 14.18 -4.27
N VAL A 156 7.51 15.03 -4.93
CA VAL A 156 7.72 16.48 -4.91
C VAL A 156 7.65 17.03 -3.49
N LEU A 157 6.62 16.64 -2.72
CA LEU A 157 6.45 17.08 -1.33
C LEU A 157 7.53 16.53 -0.42
N SER A 158 7.93 15.27 -0.57
CA SER A 158 9.06 14.71 0.16
C SER A 158 10.35 15.47 -0.11
N THR A 159 10.68 15.76 -1.37
CA THR A 159 11.88 16.53 -1.69
C THR A 159 11.81 17.94 -1.10
N ALA A 160 10.64 18.59 -1.10
CA ALA A 160 10.47 19.90 -0.48
C ALA A 160 10.65 19.87 1.06
N LEU A 161 10.30 18.78 1.73
CA LEU A 161 10.53 18.61 3.18
C LEU A 161 12.01 18.40 3.55
N LEU A 162 12.87 18.12 2.58
CA LEU A 162 14.31 17.88 2.79
C LEU A 162 15.12 19.18 2.80
N PHE A 163 14.57 20.29 2.29
CA PHE A 163 15.20 21.62 2.22
C PHE A 163 14.49 22.61 3.14
#